data_AF-B4K601-F1
#
_entry.id   AF-B4K601-F1
#
_cell.length_a   1.000
_cell.length_b   1.000
_cell.length_c   1.000
_cell.angle_alpha   90.00
_cell.angle_beta   90.00
_cell.angle_gamma   90.00
#
_symmetry.space_group_name_H-M   'P 1'
#
loop_
_entity.id
_entity.type
_entity.pdbx_description
1 polymer ?
#
loop_
_entity_poly.entity_id
_entity_poly.type
_entity_poly.pdbx_seq_one_letter_code
_entity_poly.pdbx_strand_id
1 'polypeptide(L)'
;MKQLELSLLCLCLCLLIGPLWAADTPTWQLPTAQATQRIQRSCQKSSAGQRANQLRCLVEQLGLWTDEQGYNARRIAKIFAAHQQTEELMLVVEYCNDRERRLQQKPAQWAYAAYKCATAGTLGQWLREYKRQMQAIK
;
A
#
# COMPACT_ATOMS: atom_id res chain seq x y z
N MET A 1 -33.43 -42.73 -18.26
CA MET A 1 -31.95 -42.65 -18.28
C MET A 1 -31.41 -41.78 -19.43
N LYS A 2 -32.00 -40.59 -19.72
CA LYS A 2 -31.46 -39.64 -20.71
C LYS A 2 -31.25 -38.22 -20.16
N GLN A 3 -31.82 -37.91 -18.99
CA GLN A 3 -31.73 -36.58 -18.37
C GLN A 3 -30.53 -36.42 -17.41
N LEU A 4 -29.98 -37.52 -16.88
CA LEU A 4 -28.78 -37.49 -16.02
C LEU A 4 -27.49 -37.24 -16.83
N GLU A 5 -27.42 -37.76 -18.04
CA GLU A 5 -26.26 -37.60 -18.94
C GLU A 5 -26.10 -36.15 -19.41
N LEU A 6 -27.21 -35.43 -19.63
CA LEU A 6 -27.19 -34.04 -20.10
C LEU A 6 -26.71 -33.06 -19.02
N SER A 7 -26.91 -33.40 -17.74
CA SER A 7 -26.49 -32.56 -16.60
C SER A 7 -25.01 -32.75 -16.25
N LEU A 8 -24.46 -33.96 -16.39
CA LEU A 8 -23.01 -34.19 -16.23
C LEU A 8 -22.17 -33.57 -17.35
N LEU A 9 -22.65 -33.59 -18.60
CA LEU A 9 -21.95 -32.96 -19.72
C LEU A 9 -21.84 -31.43 -19.56
N CYS A 10 -22.84 -30.78 -18.95
CA CYS A 10 -22.84 -29.34 -18.75
C CYS A 10 -21.86 -28.90 -17.63
N LEU A 11 -21.73 -29.71 -16.56
CA LEU A 11 -20.78 -29.46 -15.47
C LEU A 11 -19.31 -29.64 -15.89
N CYS A 12 -19.01 -30.57 -16.81
CA CYS A 12 -17.65 -30.77 -17.31
C CYS A 12 -17.16 -29.64 -18.23
N LEU A 13 -18.05 -29.00 -19.00
CA LEU A 13 -17.67 -27.88 -19.87
C LEU A 13 -17.32 -26.60 -19.09
N CYS A 14 -17.90 -26.38 -17.91
CA CYS A 14 -17.57 -25.23 -17.07
C CYS A 14 -16.20 -25.33 -16.39
N LEU A 15 -15.66 -26.54 -16.20
CA LEU A 15 -14.35 -26.76 -15.56
C LEU A 15 -13.16 -26.64 -16.53
N LEU A 16 -13.40 -26.73 -17.83
CA LEU A 16 -12.37 -26.62 -18.87
C LEU A 16 -12.19 -25.19 -19.40
N ILE A 17 -13.15 -24.31 -19.13
CA ILE A 17 -13.01 -22.88 -19.38
C ILE A 17 -12.48 -22.25 -18.09
N GLY A 18 -11.18 -22.43 -17.84
CA GLY A 18 -10.48 -21.62 -16.85
C GLY A 18 -10.79 -20.13 -17.12
N PRO A 19 -10.83 -19.26 -16.09
CA PRO A 19 -11.24 -17.88 -16.28
C PRO A 19 -10.27 -17.21 -17.25
N LEU A 20 -10.69 -17.04 -18.51
CA LEU A 20 -10.08 -16.24 -19.59
C LEU A 20 -9.96 -14.73 -19.26
N TRP A 21 -10.09 -14.39 -17.98
CA TRP A 21 -10.25 -13.05 -17.44
C TRP A 21 -9.44 -12.94 -16.15
N ALA A 22 -8.29 -13.61 -16.06
CA ALA A 22 -7.22 -13.08 -15.25
C ALA A 22 -6.70 -11.83 -15.98
N ALA A 23 -7.46 -10.73 -15.90
CA ALA A 23 -6.91 -9.43 -16.20
C ALA A 23 -5.69 -9.29 -15.28
N ASP A 24 -4.50 -9.26 -15.86
CA ASP A 24 -3.26 -9.01 -15.13
C ASP A 24 -3.40 -7.68 -14.40
N THR A 25 -3.83 -7.72 -13.13
CA THR A 25 -3.81 -6.54 -12.30
C THR A 25 -2.34 -6.15 -12.20
N PRO A 26 -1.94 -4.94 -12.64
CA PRO A 26 -0.54 -4.56 -12.64
C PRO A 26 0.03 -4.74 -11.23
N THR A 27 0.99 -5.64 -11.11
CA THR A 27 1.61 -5.96 -9.82
C THR A 27 2.36 -4.73 -9.34
N TRP A 28 2.13 -4.33 -8.08
CA TRP A 28 2.79 -3.17 -7.52
C TRP A 28 4.32 -3.36 -7.49
N GLN A 29 5.03 -2.36 -8.00
CA GLN A 29 6.49 -2.32 -8.03
C GLN A 29 7.02 -1.23 -7.12
N LEU A 30 8.25 -1.42 -6.63
CA LEU A 30 8.93 -0.44 -5.81
C LEU A 30 9.16 0.86 -6.63
N PRO A 31 8.68 2.02 -6.16
CA PRO A 31 8.86 3.27 -6.90
C PRO A 31 10.34 3.64 -7.05
N THR A 32 10.72 4.13 -8.23
CA THR A 32 12.07 4.65 -8.45
C THR A 32 12.28 5.98 -7.72
N ALA A 33 13.54 6.37 -7.49
CA ALA A 33 13.85 7.67 -6.88
C ALA A 33 13.28 8.85 -7.69
N GLN A 34 13.41 8.81 -9.01
CA GLN A 34 12.88 9.85 -9.90
C GLN A 34 11.34 9.93 -9.85
N ALA A 35 10.65 8.78 -9.84
CA ALA A 35 9.19 8.73 -9.70
C ALA A 35 8.75 9.30 -8.35
N THR A 36 9.42 8.90 -7.26
CA THR A 36 9.15 9.37 -5.90
C THR A 36 9.30 10.90 -5.80
N GLN A 37 10.39 11.46 -6.35
CA GLN A 37 10.61 12.90 -6.37
C GLN A 37 9.58 13.66 -7.21
N ARG A 38 9.10 13.08 -8.31
CA ARG A 38 8.04 13.67 -9.14
C ARG A 38 6.72 13.72 -8.39
N ILE A 39 6.33 12.61 -7.78
CA ILE A 39 5.11 12.49 -6.96
C ILE A 39 5.17 13.48 -5.78
N GLN A 40 6.29 13.52 -5.06
CA GLN A 40 6.49 14.43 -3.93
C GLN A 40 6.28 15.90 -4.34
N ARG A 41 6.87 16.34 -5.46
CA ARG A 41 6.71 17.71 -5.97
C ARG A 41 5.26 18.02 -6.35
N SER A 42 4.55 17.06 -6.94
CA SER A 42 3.13 17.22 -7.30
C SER A 42 2.26 17.39 -6.06
N CYS A 43 2.42 16.51 -5.07
CA CYS A 43 1.66 16.56 -3.81
C CYS A 43 1.98 17.78 -2.93
N GLN A 44 3.21 18.30 -2.99
CA GLN A 44 3.56 19.57 -2.35
C GLN A 44 2.75 20.73 -2.91
N LYS A 45 2.59 20.81 -4.24
CA LYS A 45 1.83 21.89 -4.89
C LYS A 45 0.34 21.80 -4.59
N SER A 46 -0.24 20.60 -4.58
CA SER A 46 -1.69 20.40 -4.43
C SER A 46 -2.20 20.53 -2.99
N SER A 47 -1.32 20.40 -1.99
CA SER A 47 -1.73 20.32 -0.57
C SER A 47 -1.89 21.66 0.15
N ALA A 48 -1.59 22.79 -0.50
CA ALA A 48 -1.68 24.14 0.08
C ALA A 48 -0.98 24.26 1.46
N GLY A 49 0.12 23.53 1.66
CA GLY A 49 0.88 23.52 2.93
C GLY A 49 0.28 22.65 4.05
N GLN A 50 -0.87 22.00 3.84
CA GLN A 50 -1.46 21.10 4.84
C GLN A 50 -0.72 19.76 4.86
N ARG A 51 0.09 19.53 5.90
CA ARG A 51 0.94 18.32 6.04
C ARG A 51 0.18 17.01 5.92
N ALA A 52 -1.04 16.94 6.46
CA ALA A 52 -1.87 15.75 6.40
C ALA A 52 -2.30 15.42 4.96
N ASN A 53 -2.75 16.43 4.21
CA ASN A 53 -3.13 16.25 2.79
C ASN A 53 -1.91 15.94 1.93
N GLN A 54 -0.78 16.61 2.19
CA GLN A 54 0.46 16.35 1.47
C GLN A 54 0.92 14.90 1.65
N LEU A 55 0.92 14.41 2.89
CA LEU A 55 1.31 13.04 3.18
C LEU A 55 0.34 12.05 2.54
N ARG A 56 -0.98 12.23 2.71
CA ARG A 56 -1.99 11.34 2.11
C ARG A 56 -1.81 11.26 0.59
N CYS A 57 -1.72 12.40 -0.10
CA CYS A 57 -1.46 12.44 -1.54
C CYS A 57 -0.21 11.64 -1.92
N LEU A 58 0.90 11.85 -1.20
CA LEU A 58 2.17 11.17 -1.48
C LEU A 58 2.02 9.65 -1.35
N VAL A 59 1.45 9.18 -0.24
CA VAL A 59 1.36 7.74 0.03
C VAL A 59 0.30 7.05 -0.82
N GLU A 60 -0.75 7.76 -1.22
CA GLU A 60 -1.78 7.29 -2.16
C GLU A 60 -1.20 7.13 -3.56
N GLN A 61 -0.48 8.13 -4.08
CA GLN A 61 0.15 8.05 -5.41
C GLN A 61 1.28 7.02 -5.50
N LEU A 62 1.94 6.71 -4.38
CA LEU A 62 2.91 5.60 -4.31
C LEU A 62 2.23 4.22 -4.20
N GLY A 63 0.90 4.18 -4.11
CA GLY A 63 0.12 2.95 -3.89
C GLY A 63 0.36 2.35 -2.50
N LEU A 64 0.77 3.15 -1.53
CA LEU A 64 0.99 2.71 -0.15
C LEU A 64 -0.24 2.94 0.73
N TRP A 65 -1.26 3.66 0.27
CA TRP A 65 -2.45 4.02 1.04
C TRP A 65 -3.72 3.90 0.20
N THR A 66 -4.82 3.45 0.81
CA THR A 66 -6.18 3.67 0.32
C THR A 66 -7.08 4.15 1.46
N ASP A 67 -8.17 4.84 1.13
CA ASP A 67 -9.10 5.35 2.15
C ASP A 67 -9.98 4.26 2.78
N GLU A 68 -9.97 3.04 2.23
CA GLU A 68 -10.69 1.88 2.77
C GLU A 68 -9.81 1.08 3.74
N GLN A 69 -8.53 0.88 3.40
CA GLN A 69 -7.64 -0.07 4.10
C GLN A 69 -6.51 0.61 4.87
N GLY A 70 -6.27 1.90 4.64
CA GLY A 70 -5.13 2.61 5.20
C GLY A 70 -3.83 2.20 4.52
N TYR A 71 -2.73 2.15 5.27
CA TYR A 71 -1.43 1.78 4.74
C TYR A 71 -1.34 0.31 4.31
N ASN A 72 -0.85 0.04 3.11
CA ASN A 72 -0.56 -1.31 2.65
C ASN A 72 0.73 -1.84 3.29
N ALA A 73 0.57 -2.61 4.36
CA ALA A 73 1.65 -3.17 5.16
C ALA A 73 2.66 -3.99 4.34
N ARG A 74 2.18 -4.85 3.43
CA ARG A 74 3.04 -5.67 2.55
C ARG A 74 3.93 -4.82 1.64
N ARG A 75 3.39 -3.76 1.05
CA ARG A 75 4.16 -2.84 0.18
C ARG A 75 5.18 -2.04 0.99
N ILE A 76 4.83 -1.61 2.19
CA ILE A 76 5.76 -0.95 3.12
C ILE A 76 6.89 -1.90 3.53
N ALA A 77 6.57 -3.14 3.89
CA ALA A 77 7.59 -4.11 4.27
C ALA A 77 8.55 -4.43 3.11
N LYS A 78 8.05 -4.46 1.87
CA LYS A 78 8.88 -4.59 0.66
C LYS A 78 9.86 -3.42 0.46
N ILE A 79 9.53 -2.20 0.90
CA ILE A 79 10.47 -1.05 0.87
C ILE A 79 11.64 -1.29 1.83
N PHE A 80 11.37 -1.90 2.99
CA PHE A 80 12.34 -2.07 4.09
C PHE A 80 12.86 -3.50 4.22
N ALA A 81 12.73 -4.33 3.18
CA ALA A 81 13.05 -5.76 3.23
C ALA A 81 14.50 -6.05 3.64
N ALA A 82 15.43 -5.12 3.40
CA ALA A 82 16.84 -5.23 3.82
C ALA A 82 17.02 -5.38 5.34
N HIS A 83 16.03 -4.97 6.15
CA HIS A 83 16.08 -5.06 7.61
C HIS A 83 15.63 -6.43 8.16
N GLN A 84 15.19 -7.36 7.31
CA GLN A 84 14.82 -8.75 7.68
C GLN A 84 13.76 -8.86 8.81
N GLN A 85 12.89 -7.86 8.93
CA GLN A 85 11.83 -7.76 9.95
C GLN A 85 10.48 -7.47 9.27
N THR A 86 10.20 -8.20 8.20
CA THR A 86 9.03 -7.96 7.34
C THR A 86 7.72 -8.14 8.11
N GLU A 87 7.60 -9.22 8.88
CA GLU A 87 6.35 -9.57 9.58
C GLU A 87 6.08 -8.63 10.75
N GLU A 88 7.12 -8.29 11.54
CA GLU A 88 7.01 -7.34 12.64
C GLU A 88 6.64 -5.95 12.13
N LEU A 89 7.23 -5.54 11.00
CA LEU A 89 6.89 -4.28 10.35
C LEU A 89 5.44 -4.29 9.85
N MET A 90 4.99 -5.39 9.24
CA MET A 90 3.60 -5.51 8.79
C MET A 90 2.63 -5.36 9.96
N LEU A 91 2.88 -6.07 11.06
CA LEU A 91 2.06 -6.02 12.27
C LEU A 91 1.98 -4.60 12.85
N VAL A 92 3.10 -3.87 12.92
CA VAL A 92 3.12 -2.48 13.41
C VAL A 92 2.29 -1.56 12.51
N VAL A 93 2.40 -1.72 11.19
CA VAL A 93 1.63 -0.89 10.23
C VAL A 93 0.13 -1.16 10.36
N GLU A 94 -0.27 -2.43 10.40
CA GLU A 94 -1.68 -2.84 10.53
C GLU A 94 -2.28 -2.36 11.85
N TYR A 95 -1.56 -2.55 12.96
CA TYR A 95 -1.95 -2.03 14.27
C TYR A 95 -2.19 -0.51 14.24
N CYS A 96 -1.28 0.25 13.64
CA CYS A 96 -1.39 1.71 13.57
C CYS A 96 -2.50 2.18 12.63
N ASN A 97 -2.78 1.46 11.54
CA ASN A 97 -3.96 1.72 10.71
C ASN A 97 -5.24 1.58 11.55
N ASP A 98 -5.42 0.44 12.19
CA ASP A 98 -6.65 0.12 12.92
C ASP A 98 -6.88 1.02 14.14
N ARG A 99 -5.80 1.32 14.88
CA ARG A 99 -5.85 2.20 16.04
C ARG A 99 -6.30 3.60 15.64
N GLU A 100 -5.70 4.17 14.61
CA GLU A 100 -5.97 5.55 14.23
C GLU A 100 -7.25 5.71 13.40
N ARG A 101 -7.70 4.67 12.67
CA ARG A 101 -8.97 4.70 11.91
C ARG A 101 -10.16 5.02 12.82
N ARG A 102 -10.17 4.48 14.04
CA ARG A 102 -11.26 4.67 15.01
C ARG A 102 -11.30 6.08 15.60
N LEU A 103 -10.18 6.80 15.53
CA LEU A 103 -10.00 8.10 16.18
C LEU A 103 -10.16 9.27 15.19
N GLN A 104 -9.88 9.03 13.90
CA GLN A 104 -9.84 10.08 12.89
C GLN A 104 -11.04 9.99 11.96
N GLN A 105 -11.75 11.12 11.79
CA GLN A 105 -12.92 11.18 10.90
C GLN A 105 -12.54 11.45 9.43
N LYS A 106 -11.39 12.11 9.20
CA LYS A 106 -10.96 12.52 7.86
C LYS A 106 -9.82 11.62 7.38
N PRO A 107 -9.84 11.11 6.13
CA PRO A 107 -8.79 10.23 5.62
C PRO A 107 -7.39 10.81 5.70
N ALA A 108 -7.22 12.12 5.42
CA ALA A 108 -5.91 12.77 5.53
C ALA A 108 -5.37 12.78 6.98
N GLN A 109 -6.24 12.97 7.96
CA GLN A 109 -5.86 12.92 9.37
C GLN A 109 -5.54 11.49 9.80
N TRP A 110 -6.30 10.50 9.31
CA TRP A 110 -6.02 9.09 9.53
C TRP A 110 -4.65 8.68 8.98
N ALA A 111 -4.36 8.98 7.72
CA ALA A 111 -3.05 8.71 7.12
C ALA A 111 -1.91 9.35 7.93
N TYR A 112 -2.09 10.61 8.32
CA TYR A 112 -1.08 11.33 9.10
C TYR A 112 -0.89 10.77 10.51
N ALA A 113 -1.96 10.39 11.20
CA ALA A 113 -1.88 9.81 12.53
C ALA A 113 -1.29 8.39 12.50
N ALA A 114 -1.71 7.54 11.55
CA ALA A 114 -1.19 6.20 11.37
C ALA A 114 0.31 6.21 11.04
N TYR A 115 0.75 7.14 10.18
CA TYR A 115 2.17 7.37 9.91
C TYR A 115 2.96 7.72 11.18
N LYS A 116 2.47 8.65 12.00
CA LYS A 116 3.13 9.01 13.25
C LYS A 116 3.20 7.84 14.22
N CYS A 117 2.13 7.06 14.33
CA CYS A 117 2.08 5.85 15.15
C CYS A 117 3.17 4.85 14.70
N ALA A 118 3.19 4.51 13.41
CA ALA A 118 4.10 3.49 12.89
C ALA A 118 5.57 3.94 12.95
N THR A 119 5.84 5.24 12.75
CA THR A 119 7.19 5.81 12.75
C THR A 119 7.69 6.29 14.12
N ALA A 120 6.94 6.04 15.20
CA ALA A 120 7.39 6.35 16.56
C ALA A 120 8.55 5.45 17.02
N GLY A 121 8.69 4.25 16.44
CA GLY A 121 9.72 3.26 16.78
C GLY A 121 10.77 3.05 15.69
N THR A 122 11.18 1.79 15.52
CA THR A 122 12.26 1.35 14.60
C THR A 122 12.01 1.75 13.15
N LEU A 123 10.77 1.65 12.66
CA LEU A 123 10.41 2.08 11.31
C LEU A 123 10.77 3.56 11.06
N GLY A 124 10.63 4.42 12.08
CA GLY A 124 11.03 5.82 11.97
C GLY A 124 12.54 5.99 11.77
N GLN A 125 13.35 5.12 12.37
CA GLN A 125 14.81 5.10 12.17
C GLN A 125 15.15 4.68 10.74
N TRP A 126 14.55 3.60 10.24
CA TRP A 126 14.76 3.12 8.87
C TRP A 126 14.32 4.14 7.82
N LEU A 127 13.22 4.84 8.06
CA LEU A 127 12.76 5.89 7.15
C LEU A 127 13.74 7.07 7.07
N ARG A 128 14.39 7.44 8.19
CA ARG A 128 15.45 8.47 8.19
C ARG A 128 16.67 8.00 7.43
N GLU A 129 17.05 6.73 7.58
CA GLU A 129 18.15 6.13 6.83
C GLU A 129 17.88 6.11 5.33
N TYR A 130 16.71 5.60 4.93
CA TYR A 130 16.27 5.58 3.54
C TYR A 130 16.31 6.99 2.91
N LYS A 131 15.83 8.01 3.63
CA LYS A 131 15.89 9.41 3.16
C LYS A 131 17.32 9.89 2.93
N ARG A 132 18.26 9.56 3.82
CA ARG A 132 19.68 9.92 3.66
C ARG A 132 20.29 9.27 2.41
N GLN A 133 20.03 7.98 2.21
CA GLN A 133 20.49 7.25 1.03
C GLN A 133 19.95 7.85 -0.26
N MET A 134 18.64 8.18 -0.29
CA MET A 134 17.99 8.81 -1.44
C MET A 134 18.52 10.23 -1.75
N GLN A 135 19.03 10.94 -0.74
CA GLN A 135 19.65 12.26 -0.92
C GLN A 135 21.11 12.17 -1.37
N ALA A 136 21.80 11.07 -1.07
CA ALA A 136 23.18 10.82 -1.44
C ALA A 136 23.35 10.38 -2.91
N ILE A 137 22.29 9.92 -3.58
CA ILE A 137 22.27 9.54 -5.02
C ILE A 137 22.11 10.80 -5.90
N LYS A 138 22.76 11.90 -5.54
CA LYS A 138 22.74 13.16 -6.30
C LYS A 138 23.96 13.28 -7.20
#